data_AF-A0A959FES1-F1
#
_entry.id   AF-A0A959FES1-F1
#
_cell.length_a   1.000
_cell.length_b   1.000
_cell.length_c   1.000
_cell.angle_alpha   90.00
_cell.angle_beta   90.00
_cell.angle_gamma   90.00
#
_symmetry.space_group_name_H-M   'P 1'
#
loop_
_entity.id
_entity.type
_entity.pdbx_description
1 polymer ?
#
loop_
_entity_poly.entity_id
_entity_poly.type
_entity_poly.pdbx_seq_one_letter_code
_entity_poly.pdbx_strand_id
1 'polypeptide(L)'
;GGMNRRKAGEDFYFLHKFTALGHFGQIKTTTVIPSPRASHRVPFGTGRAVSKLLETGQQADTYAPESFVILRPFIRQINQYHREDYQPEFHPGLLHFLESMNWQEKIAEIRQHTAGLPAFRKRFFRWFDAFLLMKYVHFMRDHYYPNVPVKEAVDWLTSVSGYRTEQGTSARDLLLLWRNIDIT
;
A
#
# COMPACT_ATOMS: atom_id res chain seq x y z
N GLY A 1 -3.17 23.59 -15.68
CA GLY A 1 -3.66 22.44 -14.90
C GLY A 1 -4.40 21.49 -15.83
N GLY A 2 -4.38 20.19 -15.56
CA GLY A 2 -5.02 19.17 -16.40
C GLY A 2 -4.54 17.77 -16.02
N MET A 3 -5.18 16.72 -16.54
CA MET A 3 -4.72 15.36 -16.29
C MET A 3 -3.48 15.01 -17.13
N ASN A 4 -2.73 14.02 -16.65
CA ASN A 4 -1.48 13.62 -17.28
C ASN A 4 -1.75 12.85 -18.59
N ARG A 5 -1.04 13.17 -19.67
CA ARG A 5 -1.13 12.47 -20.97
C ARG A 5 -0.43 11.09 -20.99
N ARG A 6 -0.11 10.53 -19.81
CA ARG A 6 0.51 9.20 -19.68
C ARG A 6 -0.51 8.14 -20.11
N LYS A 7 -0.04 7.11 -20.81
CA LYS A 7 -0.89 5.99 -21.26
C LYS A 7 -1.39 5.09 -20.13
N ALA A 8 -0.91 5.26 -18.90
CA ALA A 8 -1.35 4.52 -17.72
C ALA A 8 -0.91 5.23 -16.42
N GLY A 9 -1.57 4.91 -15.31
CA GLY A 9 -1.27 5.43 -13.96
C GLY A 9 -1.59 6.91 -13.76
N GLU A 10 -2.30 7.54 -14.70
CA GLU A 10 -2.75 8.93 -14.60
C GLU A 10 -3.52 9.17 -13.29
N ASP A 11 -4.44 8.27 -12.96
CA ASP A 11 -5.19 8.22 -11.71
C ASP A 11 -4.28 8.24 -10.48
N PHE A 12 -3.26 7.39 -10.43
CA PHE A 12 -2.27 7.36 -9.37
C PHE A 12 -1.54 8.71 -9.23
N TYR A 13 -1.04 9.29 -10.33
CA TYR A 13 -0.37 10.58 -10.29
C TYR A 13 -1.31 11.72 -9.88
N PHE A 14 -2.57 11.67 -10.32
CA PHE A 14 -3.59 12.64 -9.94
C PHE A 14 -3.88 12.54 -8.44
N LEU A 15 -4.21 11.36 -7.93
CA LEU A 15 -4.50 11.11 -6.52
C LEU A 15 -3.30 11.46 -5.63
N HIS A 16 -2.09 11.12 -6.05
CA HIS A 16 -0.89 11.44 -5.29
C HIS A 16 -0.69 12.96 -5.13
N LYS A 17 -0.94 13.75 -6.18
CA LYS A 17 -0.89 15.21 -6.11
C LYS A 17 -2.07 15.81 -5.33
N PHE A 18 -3.27 15.26 -5.54
CA PHE A 18 -4.50 15.75 -4.95
C PHE A 18 -4.56 15.53 -3.44
N THR A 19 -4.19 14.34 -2.97
CA THR A 19 -4.20 13.99 -1.54
C THR A 19 -3.25 14.86 -0.72
N ALA A 20 -2.14 15.33 -1.30
CA ALA A 20 -1.22 16.26 -0.66
C ALA A 20 -1.85 17.64 -0.35
N LEU A 21 -2.98 17.99 -0.97
CA LEU A 21 -3.74 19.21 -0.70
C LEU A 21 -4.62 19.09 0.56
N GLY A 22 -4.85 17.87 1.06
CA GLY A 22 -5.53 17.61 2.33
C GLY A 22 -7.07 17.69 2.31
N HIS A 23 -7.69 18.10 1.21
CA HIS A 23 -9.15 18.22 1.09
C HIS A 23 -9.74 17.07 0.28
N PHE A 24 -9.87 15.91 0.92
CA PHE A 24 -10.49 14.73 0.32
C PHE A 24 -11.29 13.95 1.36
N GLY A 25 -12.23 13.14 0.90
CA GLY A 25 -13.10 12.33 1.74
C GLY A 25 -13.53 11.06 1.03
N GLN A 26 -14.32 10.25 1.72
CA GLN A 26 -14.88 9.01 1.19
C GLN A 26 -16.38 9.16 0.99
N ILE A 27 -16.89 8.73 -0.17
CA ILE A 27 -18.32 8.56 -0.40
C ILE A 27 -18.68 7.16 0.06
N LYS A 28 -19.38 7.05 1.20
CA LYS A 28 -19.73 5.76 1.83
C LYS A 28 -21.14 5.27 1.50
N THR A 29 -21.96 6.10 0.87
CA THR A 29 -23.38 5.83 0.61
C THR A 29 -23.64 5.32 -0.81
N THR A 30 -22.60 5.10 -1.60
CA THR A 30 -22.73 4.65 -2.99
C THR A 30 -21.64 3.63 -3.27
N THR A 31 -21.99 2.60 -4.06
CA THR A 31 -21.08 1.53 -4.44
C THR A 31 -21.15 1.34 -5.95
N VAL A 32 -20.00 1.33 -6.61
CA VAL A 32 -19.87 1.04 -8.04
C VAL A 32 -19.22 -0.32 -8.20
N ILE A 33 -19.86 -1.22 -8.96
CA ILE A 33 -19.31 -2.54 -9.30
C ILE A 33 -18.86 -2.51 -10.75
N PRO A 34 -17.59 -2.15 -11.04
CA PRO A 34 -17.10 -2.11 -12.40
C PRO A 34 -17.03 -3.54 -12.98
N SER A 35 -17.46 -3.69 -14.23
CA SER A 35 -17.34 -4.97 -14.94
C SER A 35 -15.86 -5.30 -15.21
N PRO A 36 -15.38 -6.51 -14.85
CA PRO A 36 -14.03 -6.95 -15.21
C PRO A 36 -13.96 -7.18 -16.72
N ARG A 37 -13.05 -6.48 -17.41
CA ARG A 37 -12.88 -6.63 -18.86
C ARG A 37 -11.41 -6.69 -19.24
N ALA A 38 -11.07 -7.64 -20.11
CA ALA A 38 -9.78 -7.69 -20.79
C ALA A 38 -9.57 -6.41 -21.61
N SER A 39 -8.37 -5.83 -21.57
CA SER A 39 -8.07 -4.61 -22.33
C SER A 39 -6.58 -4.40 -22.58
N HIS A 40 -6.24 -4.03 -23.82
CA HIS A 40 -4.88 -3.72 -24.26
C HIS A 40 -4.62 -2.23 -24.49
N ARG A 41 -5.58 -1.35 -24.12
CA ARG A 41 -5.50 0.10 -24.38
C ARG A 41 -4.36 0.80 -23.63
N VAL A 42 -3.90 0.18 -22.54
CA VAL A 42 -2.91 0.71 -21.62
C VAL A 42 -1.82 -0.34 -21.38
N PRO A 43 -0.55 0.05 -21.14
CA PRO A 43 0.55 -0.90 -20.95
C PRO A 43 0.41 -1.76 -19.69
N PHE A 44 -0.22 -1.23 -18.63
CA PHE A 44 -0.49 -1.91 -17.37
C PHE A 44 -1.83 -1.45 -16.77
N GLY A 45 -2.36 -2.19 -15.80
CA GLY A 45 -3.63 -1.89 -15.13
C GLY A 45 -4.60 -3.07 -15.18
N THR A 46 -5.80 -2.88 -14.62
CA THR A 46 -6.78 -3.97 -14.40
C THR A 46 -7.11 -4.74 -15.68
N GLY A 47 -7.30 -4.06 -16.81
CA GLY A 47 -7.62 -4.74 -18.07
C GLY A 47 -6.49 -5.64 -18.59
N ARG A 48 -5.22 -5.25 -18.38
CA ARG A 48 -4.05 -6.07 -18.73
C ARG A 48 -3.90 -7.25 -17.78
N ALA A 49 -4.16 -7.03 -16.49
CA ALA A 49 -4.16 -8.09 -15.48
C ALA A 49 -5.23 -9.15 -15.79
N VAL A 50 -6.45 -8.73 -16.13
CA VAL A 50 -7.54 -9.64 -16.55
C VAL A 50 -7.14 -10.44 -17.80
N SER A 51 -6.60 -9.79 -18.83
CA SER A 51 -6.10 -10.51 -20.03
C SER A 51 -5.07 -11.58 -19.65
N LYS A 52 -4.07 -11.22 -18.84
CA LYS A 52 -3.02 -12.16 -18.41
C LYS A 52 -3.60 -13.35 -17.63
N LEU A 53 -4.56 -13.12 -16.74
CA LEU A 53 -5.21 -14.19 -15.97
C LEU A 53 -5.98 -15.14 -16.87
N LEU A 54 -6.73 -14.61 -17.85
CA LEU A 54 -7.48 -15.44 -18.81
C LEU A 54 -6.54 -16.24 -19.74
N GLU A 55 -5.42 -15.66 -20.14
CA GLU A 55 -4.44 -16.31 -21.03
C GLU A 55 -3.63 -17.40 -20.32
N THR A 56 -3.22 -17.17 -19.08
CA THR A 56 -2.32 -18.06 -18.33
C THR A 56 -3.04 -19.09 -17.49
N GLY A 57 -4.30 -18.84 -17.11
CA GLY A 57 -5.03 -19.63 -16.12
C GLY A 57 -4.39 -19.62 -14.72
N GLN A 58 -3.34 -18.82 -14.51
CA GLN A 58 -2.66 -18.71 -13.23
C GLN A 58 -3.48 -17.92 -12.23
N GLN A 59 -3.34 -18.28 -10.96
CA GLN A 59 -3.89 -17.47 -9.88
C GLN A 59 -3.17 -16.12 -9.82
N ALA A 60 -3.89 -15.09 -9.37
CA ALA A 60 -3.28 -13.79 -9.15
C ALA A 60 -2.44 -13.82 -7.87
N ASP A 61 -1.24 -13.27 -7.93
CA ASP A 61 -0.39 -13.04 -6.77
C ASP A 61 -0.48 -11.59 -6.30
N THR A 62 -0.19 -11.37 -5.02
CA THR A 62 -0.13 -10.06 -4.38
C THR A 62 1.04 -10.01 -3.40
N TYR A 63 1.32 -8.82 -2.86
CA TYR A 63 2.36 -8.65 -1.86
C TYR A 63 2.06 -9.44 -0.59
N ALA A 64 3.08 -10.11 -0.05
CA ALA A 64 3.02 -10.80 1.22
C ALA A 64 2.58 -9.85 2.35
N PRO A 65 1.53 -10.19 3.14
CA PRO A 65 1.05 -9.36 4.24
C PRO A 65 2.11 -8.95 5.25
N GLU A 66 3.12 -9.81 5.45
CA GLU A 66 4.29 -9.61 6.31
C GLU A 66 4.99 -8.28 6.01
N SER A 67 5.08 -7.89 4.74
CA SER A 67 5.66 -6.61 4.34
C SER A 67 4.93 -5.43 4.98
N PHE A 68 3.59 -5.49 5.08
CA PHE A 68 2.81 -4.43 5.72
C PHE A 68 2.86 -4.50 7.26
N VAL A 69 2.92 -5.72 7.82
CA VAL A 69 3.07 -5.93 9.26
C VAL A 69 4.40 -5.32 9.74
N ILE A 70 5.48 -5.55 9.01
CA ILE A 70 6.81 -5.03 9.31
C ILE A 70 6.88 -3.50 9.21
N LEU A 71 6.17 -2.91 8.24
CA LEU A 71 6.11 -1.45 8.10
C LEU A 71 5.30 -0.77 9.21
N ARG A 72 4.34 -1.46 9.82
CA ARG A 72 3.37 -0.87 10.75
C ARG A 72 4.02 -0.17 11.95
N PRO A 73 4.99 -0.76 12.69
CA PRO A 73 5.66 -0.07 13.80
C PRO A 73 6.31 1.24 13.37
N PHE A 74 6.96 1.24 12.19
CA PHE A 74 7.63 2.43 11.66
C PHE A 74 6.67 3.61 11.49
N ILE A 75 5.50 3.38 10.89
CA ILE A 75 4.49 4.42 10.71
C ILE A 75 3.83 4.83 12.04
N ARG A 76 3.56 3.88 12.94
CA ARG A 76 2.90 4.18 14.24
C ARG A 76 3.80 5.01 15.17
N GLN A 77 5.12 4.86 15.05
CA GLN A 77 6.10 5.56 15.86
C GLN A 77 6.49 6.94 15.29
N ILE A 78 5.79 7.44 14.27
CA ILE A 78 6.14 8.71 13.58
C ILE A 78 6.45 9.89 14.53
N ASN A 79 5.70 10.03 15.63
CA ASN A 79 5.93 11.11 16.59
C ASN A 79 7.25 10.99 17.33
N GLN A 80 7.70 9.76 17.56
CA GLN A 80 8.89 9.50 18.34
C GLN A 80 10.15 9.95 17.59
N TYR A 81 10.15 9.89 16.25
CA TYR A 81 11.25 10.38 15.40
C TYR A 81 11.47 11.90 15.44
N HIS A 82 10.51 12.66 15.98
CA HIS A 82 10.70 14.08 16.26
C HIS A 82 11.67 14.32 17.42
N ARG A 83 11.92 13.31 18.26
CA ARG A 83 12.89 13.38 19.37
C ARG A 83 14.26 12.93 18.88
N GLU A 84 15.31 13.62 19.31
CA GLU A 84 16.71 13.34 18.89
C GLU A 84 17.30 12.09 19.53
N ASP A 85 16.90 11.80 20.76
CA ASP A 85 17.34 10.68 21.57
C ASP A 85 16.61 9.37 21.25
N TYR A 86 15.63 9.39 20.35
CA TYR A 86 14.85 8.21 20.03
C TYR A 86 15.60 7.26 19.08
N GLN A 87 15.89 6.06 19.57
CA GLN A 87 16.50 4.97 18.82
C GLN A 87 15.46 3.87 18.56
N PRO A 88 14.86 3.79 17.37
CA PRO A 88 13.93 2.73 17.02
C PRO A 88 14.67 1.42 16.72
N GLU A 89 14.07 0.31 17.10
CA GLU A 89 14.47 -1.02 16.61
C GLU A 89 13.59 -1.41 15.44
N PHE A 90 14.22 -1.79 14.32
CA PHE A 90 13.53 -2.18 13.10
C PHE A 90 13.78 -3.65 12.76
N HIS A 91 12.79 -4.27 12.13
CA HIS A 91 13.00 -5.55 11.46
C HIS A 91 14.13 -5.41 10.42
N PRO A 92 15.03 -6.40 10.27
CA PRO A 92 16.19 -6.29 9.37
C PRO A 92 15.83 -5.87 7.94
N GLY A 93 14.74 -6.40 7.39
CA GLY A 93 14.30 -6.02 6.04
C GLY A 93 13.82 -4.58 5.91
N LEU A 94 13.18 -4.04 6.94
CA LEU A 94 12.81 -2.62 6.95
C LEU A 94 14.06 -1.75 7.11
N LEU A 95 14.96 -2.10 8.02
CA LEU A 95 16.21 -1.36 8.23
C LEU A 95 17.02 -1.29 6.93
N HIS A 96 17.19 -2.42 6.24
CA HIS A 96 17.91 -2.48 4.97
C HIS A 96 17.29 -1.55 3.91
N PHE A 97 15.95 -1.53 3.79
CA PHE A 97 15.30 -0.57 2.90
C PHE A 97 15.56 0.88 3.33
N LEU A 98 15.41 1.19 4.62
CA LEU A 98 15.58 2.54 5.15
C LEU A 98 17.02 3.06 5.00
N GLU A 99 18.02 2.20 5.21
CA GLU A 99 19.45 2.50 5.00
C GLU A 99 19.72 2.85 3.54
N SER A 100 19.12 2.14 2.58
CA SER A 100 19.24 2.47 1.15
C SER A 100 18.72 3.87 0.78
N MET A 101 17.98 4.51 1.69
CA MET A 101 17.36 5.82 1.53
C MET A 101 17.96 6.90 2.47
N ASN A 102 19.04 6.61 3.20
CA ASN A 102 19.66 7.53 4.18
C ASN A 102 18.62 8.12 5.14
N TRP A 103 17.82 7.23 5.76
CA TRP A 103 16.65 7.64 6.53
C TRP A 103 17.01 8.49 7.75
N GLN A 104 18.13 8.23 8.43
CA GLN A 104 18.55 8.99 9.60
C GLN A 104 18.78 10.47 9.24
N GLU A 105 19.52 10.74 8.17
CA GLU A 105 19.79 12.08 7.67
C GLU A 105 18.49 12.77 7.23
N LYS A 106 17.60 12.04 6.56
CA LYS A 106 16.29 12.56 6.16
C LYS A 106 15.42 12.94 7.36
N ILE A 107 15.36 12.10 8.40
CA ILE A 107 14.58 12.39 9.62
C ILE A 107 15.17 13.58 10.37
N ALA A 108 16.51 13.66 10.51
CA ALA A 108 17.18 14.80 11.12
C ALA A 108 16.89 16.11 10.38
N GLU A 109 16.96 16.08 9.05
CA GLU A 109 16.61 17.21 8.18
C GLU A 109 15.14 17.60 8.31
N ILE A 110 14.22 16.63 8.37
CA ILE A 110 12.79 16.88 8.61
C ILE A 110 12.58 17.58 9.96
N ARG A 111 13.20 17.07 11.02
CA ARG A 111 13.11 17.63 12.38
C ARG A 111 13.63 19.06 12.41
N GLN A 112 14.81 19.33 11.85
CA GLN A 112 15.43 20.67 11.84
C GLN A 112 14.56 21.75 11.18
N HIS A 113 13.80 21.40 10.14
CA HIS A 113 12.97 22.37 9.41
C HIS A 113 11.48 22.31 9.76
N THR A 114 11.11 21.78 10.92
CA THR A 114 9.71 21.75 11.37
C THR A 114 9.57 22.28 12.80
N ALA A 115 8.60 23.17 13.01
CA ALA A 115 8.39 23.85 14.30
C ALA A 115 7.59 23.03 15.33
N GLY A 116 7.27 21.76 15.04
CA GLY A 116 6.52 20.90 15.94
C GLY A 116 5.90 19.68 15.26
N LEU A 117 5.29 18.80 16.07
CA LEU A 117 4.77 17.49 15.63
C LEU A 117 3.82 17.53 14.42
N PRO A 118 2.85 18.48 14.30
CA PRO A 118 1.99 18.53 13.12
C PRO A 118 2.77 18.83 11.82
N ALA A 119 3.72 19.75 11.87
CA ALA A 119 4.57 20.10 10.73
C ALA A 119 5.52 18.95 10.39
N PHE A 120 6.10 18.30 11.41
CA PHE A 120 6.93 17.11 11.27
C PHE A 120 6.19 15.98 10.55
N ARG A 121 5.01 15.59 11.04
CA ARG A 121 4.17 14.55 10.43
C ARG A 121 3.87 14.85 8.96
N LYS A 122 3.47 16.09 8.67
CA LYS A 122 3.17 16.53 7.31
C LYS A 122 4.38 16.40 6.39
N ARG A 123 5.56 16.81 6.86
CA ARG A 123 6.80 16.74 6.08
C ARG A 123 7.32 15.31 5.94
N PHE A 124 7.18 14.49 6.97
CA PHE A 124 7.46 13.05 6.93
C PHE A 124 6.63 12.36 5.85
N PHE A 125 5.30 12.54 5.82
CA PHE A 125 4.46 11.90 4.79
C PHE A 125 4.60 12.50 3.39
N ARG A 126 5.26 13.65 3.26
CA ARG A 126 5.71 14.16 1.94
C ARG A 126 6.98 13.46 1.46
N TRP A 127 7.82 12.97 2.37
CA TRP A 127 9.00 12.19 2.06
C TRP A 127 8.67 10.69 1.90
N PHE A 128 7.98 10.12 2.89
CA PHE A 128 7.44 8.77 2.86
C PHE A 128 6.06 8.76 2.19
N ASP A 129 6.09 9.04 0.88
CA ASP A 129 4.90 9.17 0.04
C ASP A 129 4.46 7.83 -0.59
N ALA A 130 3.44 7.87 -1.45
CA ALA A 130 2.94 6.66 -2.11
C ALA A 130 3.99 5.99 -3.02
N PHE A 131 4.93 6.75 -3.59
CA PHE A 131 6.02 6.17 -4.37
C PHE A 131 7.03 5.47 -3.48
N LEU A 132 7.39 6.07 -2.33
CA LEU A 132 8.33 5.44 -1.41
C LEU A 132 7.73 4.18 -0.78
N LEU A 133 6.43 4.19 -0.47
CA LEU A 133 5.70 2.98 -0.08
C LEU A 133 5.77 1.90 -1.17
N MET A 134 5.54 2.24 -2.43
CA MET A 134 5.65 1.27 -3.53
C MET A 134 7.07 0.71 -3.66
N LYS A 135 8.10 1.55 -3.52
CA LYS A 135 9.51 1.10 -3.50
C LYS A 135 9.78 0.18 -2.33
N TYR A 136 9.27 0.48 -1.14
CA TYR A 136 9.39 -0.37 0.04
C TYR A 136 8.79 -1.74 -0.22
N VAL A 137 7.54 -1.81 -0.68
CA VAL A 137 6.86 -3.09 -0.88
C VAL A 137 7.54 -3.91 -1.99
N HIS A 138 8.02 -3.27 -3.06
CA HIS A 138 8.86 -3.96 -4.05
C HIS A 138 10.18 -4.47 -3.47
N PHE A 139 10.85 -3.67 -2.64
CA PHE A 139 12.09 -4.06 -1.99
C PHE A 139 11.88 -5.28 -1.09
N MET A 140 10.83 -5.28 -0.27
CA MET A 140 10.49 -6.43 0.57
C MET A 140 10.15 -7.67 -0.28
N ARG A 141 9.40 -7.50 -1.38
CA ARG A 141 9.12 -8.58 -2.33
C ARG A 141 10.38 -9.22 -2.89
N ASP A 142 11.32 -8.40 -3.32
CA ASP A 142 12.50 -8.86 -4.08
C ASP A 142 13.58 -9.48 -3.17
N HIS A 143 13.58 -9.16 -1.86
CA HIS A 143 14.67 -9.55 -0.95
C HIS A 143 14.24 -10.39 0.27
N TYR A 144 12.97 -10.36 0.68
CA TYR A 144 12.52 -10.96 1.94
C TYR A 144 11.25 -11.81 1.82
N TYR A 145 10.16 -11.21 1.33
CA TYR A 145 8.83 -11.84 1.31
C TYR A 145 8.26 -11.78 -0.11
N PRO A 146 8.51 -12.80 -0.95
CA PRO A 146 8.01 -12.81 -2.33
C PRO A 146 6.48 -12.71 -2.36
N ASN A 147 5.94 -12.39 -3.53
CA ASN A 147 4.50 -12.35 -3.69
C ASN A 147 3.87 -13.72 -3.35
N VAL A 148 2.68 -13.67 -2.76
CA VAL A 148 1.88 -14.84 -2.39
C VAL A 148 0.59 -14.87 -3.19
N PRO A 149 -0.04 -16.04 -3.39
CA PRO A 149 -1.38 -16.11 -3.99
C PRO A 149 -2.37 -15.21 -3.24
N VAL A 150 -3.22 -14.50 -3.98
CA VAL A 150 -4.24 -13.60 -3.39
C VAL A 150 -5.11 -14.34 -2.36
N LYS A 151 -5.42 -15.62 -2.60
CA LYS A 151 -6.19 -16.43 -1.66
C LYS A 151 -5.49 -16.53 -0.30
N GLU A 152 -4.19 -16.80 -0.28
CA GLU A 152 -3.40 -16.91 0.94
C GLU A 152 -3.38 -15.58 1.71
N ALA A 153 -3.17 -14.46 1.01
CA ALA A 153 -3.20 -13.14 1.63
C ALA A 153 -4.58 -12.81 2.25
N VAL A 154 -5.67 -13.23 1.60
CA VAL A 154 -7.04 -13.02 2.11
C VAL A 154 -7.38 -13.97 3.26
N ASP A 155 -6.90 -15.21 3.23
CA ASP A 155 -7.03 -16.15 4.35
C ASP A 155 -6.32 -15.59 5.59
N TRP A 156 -5.09 -15.08 5.42
CA TRP A 156 -4.36 -14.36 6.47
C TRP A 156 -5.17 -13.15 6.96
N LEU A 157 -5.65 -12.29 6.05
CA LEU A 157 -6.40 -11.08 6.41
C LEU A 157 -7.65 -11.42 7.22
N THR A 158 -8.38 -12.46 6.83
CA THR A 158 -9.57 -12.95 7.53
C THR A 158 -9.20 -13.38 8.96
N SER A 159 -8.12 -14.14 9.12
CA SER A 159 -7.67 -14.62 10.44
C SER A 159 -7.32 -13.50 11.42
N VAL A 160 -6.75 -12.39 10.94
CA VAL A 160 -6.33 -11.25 11.79
C VAL A 160 -7.43 -10.20 11.97
N SER A 161 -8.48 -10.25 11.16
CA SER A 161 -9.58 -9.28 11.19
C SER A 161 -10.73 -9.67 12.12
N GLY A 162 -10.63 -10.83 12.78
CA GLY A 162 -11.66 -11.35 13.70
C GLY A 162 -12.85 -12.01 13.01
N TYR A 163 -12.85 -12.09 11.67
CA TYR A 163 -13.82 -12.85 10.90
C TYR A 163 -13.41 -14.32 10.84
N ARG A 164 -14.39 -15.22 10.70
CA ARG A 164 -14.17 -16.66 10.59
C ARG A 164 -14.73 -17.17 9.27
N THR A 165 -13.96 -18.01 8.61
CA THR A 165 -14.34 -18.76 7.41
C THR A 165 -14.09 -20.24 7.66
N GLU A 166 -14.82 -21.09 6.94
CA GLU A 166 -14.58 -22.53 6.99
C GLU A 166 -13.26 -22.87 6.29
N GLN A 167 -12.59 -23.93 6.74
CA GLN A 167 -11.40 -24.43 6.03
C GLN A 167 -11.77 -24.80 4.59
N GLY A 168 -10.95 -24.37 3.63
CA GLY A 168 -11.19 -24.64 2.21
C GLY A 168 -12.19 -23.69 1.54
N THR A 169 -12.61 -22.60 2.20
CA THR A 169 -13.45 -21.56 1.58
C THR A 169 -12.85 -21.11 0.24
N SER A 170 -13.68 -21.05 -0.80
CA SER A 170 -13.23 -20.71 -2.14
C SER A 170 -12.84 -19.23 -2.24
N ALA A 171 -11.99 -18.87 -3.19
CA ALA A 171 -11.64 -17.46 -3.45
C ALA A 171 -12.87 -16.59 -3.80
N ARG A 172 -13.90 -17.19 -4.41
CA ARG A 172 -15.15 -16.51 -4.74
C ARG A 172 -15.96 -16.19 -3.48
N ASP A 173 -16.06 -17.13 -2.55
CA ASP A 173 -16.85 -16.94 -1.33
C ASP A 173 -16.15 -15.96 -0.39
N LEU A 174 -14.81 -16.01 -0.31
CA LEU A 174 -14.00 -14.99 0.37
C LEU A 174 -14.24 -13.60 -0.23
N LEU A 175 -14.26 -13.48 -1.57
CA LEU A 175 -14.56 -12.21 -2.24
C LEU A 175 -15.95 -11.68 -1.88
N LEU A 176 -16.97 -12.54 -1.83
CA LEU A 176 -18.34 -12.13 -1.47
C LEU A 176 -18.44 -11.71 0.00
N LEU A 177 -17.77 -12.44 0.91
CA LEU A 177 -17.67 -12.08 2.32
C LEU A 177 -17.07 -10.68 2.48
N TRP A 178 -15.91 -10.43 1.90
CA TRP A 178 -15.21 -9.15 2.02
C TRP A 178 -15.98 -7.99 1.38
N ARG A 179 -16.70 -8.23 0.28
CA ARG A 179 -17.61 -7.23 -0.29
C ARG A 179 -18.75 -6.86 0.64
N ASN A 180 -19.33 -7.83 1.33
CA ASN A 180 -20.40 -7.55 2.29
C ASN A 180 -19.85 -6.74 3.47
N ILE A 181 -18.66 -7.09 3.97
CA ILE A 181 -18.00 -6.35 5.05
C ILE A 181 -17.77 -4.88 4.65
N ASP A 182 -17.21 -4.63 3.46
CA ASP A 182 -16.92 -3.26 2.97
C ASP A 182 -18.15 -2.36 2.81
N ILE A 183 -19.34 -2.94 2.69
CA ILE A 183 -20.62 -2.21 2.57
C ILE A 183 -21.22 -1.86 3.96
N THR A 184 -20.73 -2.50 5.03
CA THR A 184 -21.22 -2.30 6.42
C THR A 184 -20.41 -1.24 7.16
#